data_AF-A0AAV6YYA2-F1
#
_entry.id   AF-A0AAV6YYA2-F1
#
_cell.length_a   1.000
_cell.length_b   1.000
_cell.length_c   1.000
_cell.angle_alpha   90.00
_cell.angle_beta   90.00
_cell.angle_gamma   90.00
#
_symmetry.space_group_name_H-M   'P 1'
#
loop_
_entity.id
_entity.type
_entity.pdbx_description
1 polymer ?
#
loop_
_entity_poly.entity_id
_entity_poly.type
_entity_poly.pdbx_seq_one_letter_code
_entity_poly.pdbx_strand_id
1 'polypeptide(L)'
;PGGPIRVQLPEVLTLEDVMRKNPYVTKGGRYKPPDCESNHKTAVIIPHRNREQHLKYLLYYLHPFLQRQQLNYGIYIIHQAGNYTFNRAKLLNVGFKEAMKDEDWDCMFFHDVDLIPEDDRNLYTCDKFPKHASIAMDKFGYKLPYKSYFGGVSALTPEQYMKMNGFPNNYWGWGGEDDDIAVR
;
A
#
# COMPACT_ATOMS: atom_id res chain seq x y z
N PRO A 1 -5.87 5.79 -20.76
CA PRO A 1 -4.52 6.40 -20.80
C PRO A 1 -4.13 6.96 -19.42
N GLY A 2 -3.18 6.32 -18.73
CA GLY A 2 -2.58 6.84 -17.50
C GLY A 2 -1.44 7.82 -17.77
N GLY A 3 -0.92 8.47 -16.73
CA GLY A 3 0.18 9.42 -16.86
C GLY A 3 0.62 10.02 -15.51
N PRO A 4 1.50 11.03 -15.56
CA PRO A 4 2.04 11.66 -14.36
C PRO A 4 0.95 12.39 -13.56
N ILE A 5 1.10 12.35 -12.24
CA ILE A 5 0.21 12.93 -11.24
C ILE A 5 0.99 14.00 -10.51
N ARG A 6 0.46 15.22 -10.48
CA ARG A 6 1.05 16.30 -9.69
C ARG A 6 0.61 16.16 -8.24
N VAL A 7 1.56 15.85 -7.35
CA VAL A 7 1.32 15.79 -5.90
C VAL A 7 1.47 17.18 -5.30
N GLN A 8 0.47 17.60 -4.53
CA GLN A 8 0.42 18.83 -3.75
C GLN A 8 -0.25 18.51 -2.41
N LEU A 9 0.39 18.86 -1.31
CA LEU A 9 -0.12 18.55 0.02
C LEU A 9 -0.82 19.79 0.59
N PRO A 10 -2.16 19.89 0.54
CA PRO A 10 -2.87 21.03 1.09
C PRO A 10 -2.69 21.09 2.61
N GLU A 11 -2.57 22.30 3.18
CA GLU A 11 -2.39 22.48 4.63
C GLU A 11 -3.57 21.90 5.43
N VAL A 12 -4.79 22.10 4.92
CA VAL A 12 -6.02 21.58 5.53
C VAL A 12 -6.62 20.52 4.62
N LEU A 13 -6.69 19.29 5.14
CA LEU A 13 -7.35 18.17 4.49
C LEU A 13 -8.16 17.39 5.54
N THR A 14 -9.43 17.13 5.23
CA THR A 14 -10.32 16.33 6.08
C THR A 14 -10.64 14.99 5.44
N LEU A 15 -11.11 14.02 6.23
CA LEU A 15 -11.60 12.75 5.68
C LEU A 15 -12.90 12.96 4.87
N GLU A 16 -13.71 13.95 5.21
CA GLU A 16 -14.90 14.32 4.44
C GLU A 16 -14.55 14.77 3.03
N ASP A 17 -13.45 15.53 2.87
CA ASP A 17 -12.93 15.90 1.55
C ASP A 17 -12.52 14.67 0.73
N VAL A 18 -11.87 13.69 1.37
CA VAL A 18 -11.49 12.43 0.73
C VAL A 18 -12.74 11.66 0.30
N MET A 19 -13.74 11.52 1.17
CA MET A 19 -14.99 10.82 0.87
C MET A 19 -15.76 11.50 -0.27
N ARG A 20 -15.91 12.83 -0.21
CA ARG A 20 -16.59 13.62 -1.23
C ARG A 20 -15.94 13.48 -2.62
N LYS A 21 -14.61 13.38 -2.66
CA LYS A 21 -13.84 13.16 -3.90
C LYS A 21 -14.02 11.75 -4.47
N ASN A 22 -14.44 10.78 -3.66
CA ASN A 22 -14.47 9.36 -4.00
C ASN A 22 -15.86 8.74 -3.73
N PRO A 23 -16.92 9.17 -4.43
CA PRO A 23 -18.29 8.74 -4.15
C PRO A 23 -18.54 7.24 -4.40
N TYR A 24 -17.71 6.58 -5.22
CA TYR A 24 -17.81 5.15 -5.50
C TYR A 24 -17.10 4.25 -4.47
N VAL A 25 -16.32 4.85 -3.56
CA VAL A 25 -15.69 4.09 -2.47
C VAL A 25 -16.73 3.81 -1.40
N THR A 26 -16.95 2.53 -1.12
CA THR A 26 -17.93 2.06 -0.14
C THR A 26 -17.30 1.87 1.24
N LYS A 27 -18.14 1.57 2.23
CA LYS A 27 -17.74 1.36 3.62
C LYS A 27 -16.58 0.34 3.71
N GLY A 28 -15.58 0.67 4.52
CA GLY A 28 -14.36 -0.14 4.66
C GLY A 28 -13.28 0.18 3.62
N GLY A 29 -13.42 1.27 2.86
CA GLY A 29 -12.41 1.68 1.87
C GLY A 29 -12.36 0.72 0.67
N ARG A 30 -13.51 0.15 0.32
CA ARG A 30 -13.67 -0.84 -0.75
C ARG A 30 -14.15 -0.17 -2.04
N TYR A 31 -13.75 -0.72 -3.18
CA TYR A 31 -14.22 -0.27 -4.50
C TYR A 31 -14.21 -1.43 -5.48
N LYS A 32 -15.20 -1.42 -6.39
CA LYS A 32 -15.25 -2.24 -7.60
C LYS A 32 -15.67 -1.34 -8.76
N PRO A 33 -15.12 -1.52 -9.98
CA PRO A 33 -15.56 -0.75 -11.13
C PRO A 33 -17.06 -0.98 -11.40
N PRO A 34 -17.85 0.08 -11.66
CA PRO A 34 -19.29 -0.07 -11.88
C PRO A 34 -19.64 -0.65 -13.25
N ASP A 35 -18.75 -0.45 -14.24
CA ASP A 35 -19.04 -0.73 -15.65
C ASP A 35 -18.32 -1.98 -16.19
N CYS A 36 -17.53 -2.66 -15.35
CA CYS A 36 -16.82 -3.89 -15.72
C CYS A 36 -16.46 -4.75 -14.51
N GLU A 37 -16.26 -6.05 -14.74
CA GLU A 37 -15.65 -6.94 -13.76
C GLU A 37 -14.12 -6.82 -13.83
N SER A 38 -13.50 -6.50 -12.70
CA SER A 38 -12.04 -6.41 -12.63
C SER A 38 -11.40 -7.79 -12.62
N ASN A 39 -10.37 -7.99 -13.44
CA ASN A 39 -9.53 -9.19 -13.39
C ASN A 39 -8.49 -9.15 -12.25
N HIS A 40 -8.47 -8.08 -11.45
CA HIS A 40 -7.47 -7.87 -10.42
C HIS A 40 -8.11 -7.47 -9.10
N LYS A 41 -7.92 -8.31 -8.09
CA LYS A 41 -8.30 -8.03 -6.71
C LYS A 41 -7.07 -7.67 -5.89
N THR A 42 -6.95 -6.42 -5.46
CA THR A 42 -5.80 -5.93 -4.70
C THR A 42 -6.18 -5.48 -3.28
N ALA A 43 -5.56 -6.10 -2.28
CA ALA A 43 -5.56 -5.58 -0.91
C ALA A 43 -4.35 -4.67 -0.70
N VAL A 44 -4.58 -3.43 -0.25
CA VAL A 44 -3.51 -2.50 0.14
C VAL A 44 -3.42 -2.46 1.67
N ILE A 45 -2.31 -2.93 2.21
CA ILE A 45 -2.04 -3.03 3.64
C ILE A 45 -1.10 -1.89 4.05
N ILE A 46 -1.56 -1.05 4.97
CA ILE A 46 -0.84 0.13 5.44
C ILE A 46 -0.61 -0.01 6.96
N PRO A 47 0.64 -0.19 7.42
CA PRO A 47 0.95 -0.20 8.83
C PRO A 47 0.89 1.24 9.36
N HIS A 48 0.23 1.45 10.50
CA HIS A 48 -0.09 2.82 10.95
C HIS A 48 -0.02 3.01 12.46
N ARG A 49 0.48 4.18 12.89
CA ARG A 49 0.28 4.75 14.22
C ARG A 49 0.67 6.24 14.23
N ASN A 50 -0.15 7.11 14.81
CA ASN A 50 0.13 8.55 15.02
C ASN A 50 0.59 9.29 13.74
N ARG A 51 -0.04 8.98 12.60
CA ARG A 51 0.29 9.49 11.26
C ARG A 51 -0.98 9.88 10.49
N GLU A 52 -1.97 10.43 11.19
CA GLU A 52 -3.32 10.69 10.69
C GLU A 52 -3.30 11.64 9.50
N GLN A 53 -2.44 12.67 9.53
CA GLN A 53 -2.31 13.62 8.42
C GLN A 53 -1.73 12.95 7.16
N HIS A 54 -0.68 12.14 7.30
CA HIS A 54 -0.11 11.38 6.18
C HIS A 54 -1.15 10.41 5.60
N LEU A 55 -1.92 9.74 6.46
CA LEU A 55 -2.98 8.84 6.03
C LEU A 55 -4.04 9.57 5.19
N LYS A 56 -4.46 10.78 5.60
CA LYS A 56 -5.40 11.58 4.79
C LYS A 56 -4.83 11.93 3.43
N TYR A 57 -3.56 12.37 3.35
CA TYR A 57 -2.91 12.65 2.07
C TYR A 57 -2.84 11.40 1.20
N LEU A 58 -2.45 10.27 1.77
CA LEU A 58 -2.39 9.01 1.06
C LEU A 58 -3.76 8.64 0.50
N LEU A 59 -4.82 8.61 1.31
CA LEU A 59 -6.17 8.25 0.84
C LEU A 59 -6.71 9.24 -0.21
N TYR A 60 -6.40 10.52 -0.09
CA TYR A 60 -6.80 11.55 -1.06
C TYR A 60 -6.24 11.32 -2.47
N TYR A 61 -5.03 10.76 -2.57
CA TYR A 61 -4.36 10.44 -3.82
C TYR A 61 -4.59 9.01 -4.28
N LEU A 62 -4.52 8.06 -3.35
CA LEU A 62 -4.53 6.63 -3.62
C LEU A 62 -5.91 6.15 -4.09
N HIS A 63 -7.01 6.64 -3.51
CA HIS A 63 -8.35 6.23 -3.96
C HIS A 63 -8.60 6.57 -5.44
N PRO A 64 -8.43 7.81 -5.92
CA PRO A 64 -8.60 8.11 -7.34
C PRO A 64 -7.63 7.32 -8.23
N PHE A 65 -6.38 7.13 -7.76
CA PHE A 65 -5.35 6.38 -8.46
C PHE A 65 -5.77 4.91 -8.70
N LEU A 66 -6.21 4.20 -7.66
CA LEU A 66 -6.64 2.80 -7.77
C LEU A 66 -7.93 2.65 -8.59
N GLN A 67 -8.86 3.60 -8.48
CA GLN A 67 -10.10 3.61 -9.29
C GLN A 67 -9.81 3.75 -10.78
N ARG A 68 -8.86 4.62 -11.18
CA ARG A 68 -8.45 4.78 -12.59
C ARG A 68 -7.82 3.52 -13.18
N GLN A 69 -7.27 2.65 -12.34
CA GLN A 69 -6.73 1.35 -12.73
C GLN A 69 -7.79 0.25 -12.81
N GLN A 70 -9.06 0.57 -12.57
CA GLN A 70 -10.19 -0.37 -12.62
C GLN A 70 -9.98 -1.63 -11.76
N LEU A 71 -9.41 -1.47 -10.57
CA LEU A 71 -9.16 -2.56 -9.62
C LEU A 71 -10.43 -2.86 -8.80
N ASN A 72 -10.68 -4.13 -8.46
CA ASN A 72 -11.41 -4.46 -7.25
C ASN A 72 -10.41 -4.33 -6.09
N TYR A 73 -10.58 -3.37 -5.18
CA TYR A 73 -9.61 -3.16 -4.12
C TYR A 73 -10.22 -2.95 -2.75
N GLY A 74 -9.38 -3.15 -1.73
CA GLY A 74 -9.65 -2.80 -0.34
C GLY A 74 -8.41 -2.23 0.33
N ILE A 75 -8.60 -1.22 1.18
CA ILE A 75 -7.51 -0.59 1.93
C ILE A 75 -7.63 -0.97 3.41
N TYR A 76 -6.56 -1.56 3.94
CA TYR A 76 -6.45 -2.08 5.29
C TYR A 76 -5.45 -1.25 6.09
N ILE A 77 -5.96 -0.41 7.00
CA ILE A 77 -5.11 0.37 7.91
C ILE A 77 -4.88 -0.44 9.18
N ILE A 78 -3.65 -0.95 9.35
CA ILE A 78 -3.29 -1.80 10.47
C ILE A 78 -2.70 -0.94 11.58
N HIS A 79 -3.56 -0.52 12.50
CA HIS A 79 -3.18 0.34 13.61
C HIS A 79 -2.48 -0.44 14.73
N GLN A 80 -1.27 -0.01 15.11
CA GLN A 80 -0.59 -0.56 16.29
C GLN A 80 -1.08 0.15 17.56
N ALA A 81 -1.82 -0.56 18.41
CA ALA A 81 -2.27 -0.02 19.69
C ALA A 81 -1.11 0.15 20.69
N GLY A 82 -1.26 1.14 21.58
CA GLY A 82 -0.31 1.42 22.66
C GLY A 82 1.01 2.05 22.21
N ASN A 83 1.94 2.15 23.16
CA ASN A 83 3.16 2.97 23.02
C ASN A 83 4.46 2.13 22.85
N TYR A 84 4.35 0.82 22.65
CA TYR A 84 5.52 -0.03 22.37
C TYR A 84 6.20 0.37 21.06
N THR A 85 7.47 0.00 20.88
CA THR A 85 8.21 0.25 19.64
C THR A 85 7.40 -0.21 18.43
N PHE A 86 7.38 0.61 17.37
CA PHE A 86 6.64 0.28 16.16
C PHE A 86 7.25 -0.95 15.49
N ASN A 87 6.41 -1.85 14.96
CA ASN A 87 6.87 -3.04 14.25
C ASN A 87 6.16 -3.13 12.90
N ARG A 88 6.80 -2.54 11.89
CA ARG A 88 6.25 -2.42 10.54
C ARG A 88 5.94 -3.80 9.93
N ALA A 89 6.95 -4.67 9.83
CA ALA A 89 6.81 -6.00 9.22
C ALA A 89 5.74 -6.88 9.90
N LYS A 90 5.64 -6.83 11.23
CA LYS A 90 4.60 -7.56 11.97
C LYS A 90 3.19 -7.05 11.68
N LEU A 91 3.00 -5.74 11.55
CA LEU A 91 1.69 -5.19 11.18
C LEU A 91 1.31 -5.57 9.75
N LEU A 92 2.28 -5.64 8.84
CA LEU A 92 2.05 -6.13 7.48
C LEU A 92 1.61 -7.60 7.48
N ASN A 93 2.22 -8.46 8.30
CA ASN A 93 1.76 -9.85 8.51
C ASN A 93 0.32 -9.92 9.06
N VAL A 94 -0.01 -9.06 10.03
CA VAL A 94 -1.39 -8.97 10.57
C VAL A 94 -2.35 -8.56 9.46
N GLY A 95 -2.01 -7.52 8.69
CA GLY A 95 -2.85 -7.05 7.59
C GLY A 95 -3.06 -8.11 6.51
N PHE A 96 -2.02 -8.88 6.17
CA PHE A 96 -2.15 -10.01 5.26
C PHE A 96 -3.19 -11.01 5.80
N LYS A 97 -3.01 -11.44 7.05
CA LYS A 97 -3.88 -12.44 7.66
C LYS A 97 -5.34 -11.97 7.78
N GLU A 98 -5.57 -10.70 8.12
CA GLU A 98 -6.92 -10.16 8.26
C GLU A 98 -7.58 -9.91 6.89
N ALA A 99 -6.84 -9.37 5.91
CA ALA A 99 -7.37 -9.13 4.56
C ALA A 99 -7.81 -10.43 3.88
N MET A 100 -7.06 -11.52 4.05
CA MET A 100 -7.39 -12.85 3.50
C MET A 100 -8.64 -13.50 4.12
N LYS A 101 -9.20 -12.95 5.21
CA LYS A 101 -10.50 -13.40 5.75
C LYS A 101 -11.70 -12.77 5.04
N ASP A 102 -11.49 -11.61 4.42
CA ASP A 102 -12.58 -10.84 3.82
C ASP A 102 -12.81 -11.22 2.36
N GLU A 103 -11.74 -11.51 1.62
CA GLU A 103 -11.80 -11.88 0.21
C GLU A 103 -10.58 -12.70 -0.22
N ASP A 104 -10.77 -13.54 -1.23
CA ASP A 104 -9.67 -14.18 -1.96
C ASP A 104 -8.99 -13.16 -2.86
N TRP A 105 -8.04 -12.42 -2.28
CA TRP A 105 -7.24 -11.41 -2.97
C TRP A 105 -6.23 -12.04 -3.91
N ASP A 106 -6.05 -11.46 -5.11
CA ASP A 106 -5.02 -11.91 -6.06
C ASP A 106 -3.65 -11.30 -5.72
N CYS A 107 -3.66 -10.12 -5.09
CA CYS A 107 -2.48 -9.33 -4.85
C CYS A 107 -2.50 -8.58 -3.52
N MET A 108 -1.37 -8.59 -2.83
CA MET A 108 -1.15 -7.89 -1.57
C MET A 108 -0.12 -6.78 -1.80
N PHE A 109 -0.55 -5.52 -1.68
CA PHE A 109 0.31 -4.35 -1.68
C PHE A 109 0.65 -3.96 -0.24
N PHE A 110 1.94 -3.96 0.10
CA PHE A 110 2.44 -3.52 1.39
C PHE A 110 2.99 -2.11 1.24
N HIS A 111 2.42 -1.17 1.97
CA HIS A 111 2.50 0.23 1.59
C HIS A 111 2.75 1.16 2.77
N ASP A 112 3.86 1.90 2.74
CA ASP A 112 4.13 2.95 3.73
C ASP A 112 3.11 4.10 3.62
N VAL A 113 2.69 4.64 4.76
CA VAL A 113 1.63 5.67 4.81
C VAL A 113 2.04 7.01 4.16
N ASP A 114 3.33 7.25 3.98
CA ASP A 114 3.91 8.52 3.53
C ASP A 114 4.46 8.50 2.10
N LEU A 115 4.19 7.45 1.33
CA LEU A 115 4.57 7.36 -0.08
C LEU A 115 3.35 7.56 -0.98
N ILE A 116 3.42 8.46 -1.95
CA ILE A 116 2.32 8.71 -2.89
C ILE A 116 2.84 8.39 -4.30
N PRO A 117 2.14 7.56 -5.10
CA PRO A 117 2.54 7.32 -6.47
C PRO A 117 2.32 8.56 -7.34
N GLU A 118 3.33 8.91 -8.15
CA GLU A 118 3.32 10.10 -9.02
C GLU A 118 2.99 9.77 -10.48
N ASP A 119 2.65 8.53 -10.81
CA ASP A 119 2.32 8.12 -12.18
C ASP A 119 1.33 6.94 -12.19
N ASP A 120 0.16 7.14 -12.81
CA ASP A 120 -0.89 6.11 -12.90
C ASP A 120 -0.48 4.87 -13.71
N ARG A 121 0.64 4.93 -14.43
CA ARG A 121 1.22 3.78 -15.14
C ARG A 121 1.93 2.81 -14.20
N ASN A 122 2.18 3.20 -12.94
CA ASN A 122 2.63 2.29 -11.88
C ASN A 122 1.45 1.44 -11.38
N LEU A 123 1.19 0.31 -12.02
CA LEU A 123 0.00 -0.49 -11.73
C LEU A 123 0.04 -1.12 -10.34
N TYR A 124 -1.05 -1.04 -9.58
CA TYR A 124 -1.20 -1.68 -8.28
C TYR A 124 -1.78 -3.11 -8.42
N THR A 125 -1.08 -3.89 -9.24
CA THR A 125 -1.29 -5.32 -9.47
C THR A 125 0.02 -6.08 -9.26
N CYS A 126 -0.09 -7.38 -8.97
CA CYS A 126 1.04 -8.25 -8.75
C CYS A 126 1.53 -8.85 -10.07
N ASP A 127 2.83 -9.15 -10.12
CA ASP A 127 3.51 -9.75 -11.25
C ASP A 127 3.96 -11.18 -10.93
N LYS A 128 4.54 -11.86 -11.94
CA LYS A 128 5.12 -13.21 -11.79
C LYS A 128 6.18 -13.28 -10.66
N PHE A 129 6.87 -12.18 -10.40
CA PHE A 129 7.88 -12.05 -9.35
C PHE A 129 7.46 -10.97 -8.34
N PRO A 130 7.96 -11.01 -7.09
CA PRO A 130 7.75 -9.94 -6.14
C PRO A 130 8.08 -8.57 -6.75
N LYS A 131 7.17 -7.63 -6.59
CA LYS A 131 7.26 -6.31 -7.23
C LYS A 131 7.71 -5.28 -6.22
N HIS A 132 8.69 -4.47 -6.60
CA HIS A 132 9.01 -3.23 -5.90
C HIS A 132 8.38 -2.06 -6.65
N ALA A 133 7.41 -1.37 -6.03
CA ALA A 133 6.62 -0.33 -6.69
C ALA A 133 7.18 1.08 -6.46
N SER A 134 7.96 1.30 -5.40
CA SER A 134 8.56 2.60 -5.05
C SER A 134 10.05 2.66 -5.44
N ILE A 135 10.37 2.45 -6.71
CA ILE A 135 11.77 2.36 -7.21
C ILE A 135 12.49 3.71 -7.33
N ALA A 136 11.74 4.81 -7.41
CA ALA A 136 12.26 6.16 -7.64
C ALA A 136 11.52 7.16 -6.74
N MET A 137 11.96 7.29 -5.49
CA MET A 137 11.39 8.22 -4.52
C MET A 137 12.10 9.57 -4.54
N ASP A 138 11.35 10.66 -4.39
CA ASP A 138 11.85 12.04 -4.34
C ASP A 138 12.92 12.25 -3.25
N LYS A 139 12.73 11.67 -2.06
CA LYS A 139 13.69 11.71 -0.92
C LYS A 139 15.05 11.11 -1.24
N PHE A 140 15.14 10.28 -2.29
CA PHE A 140 16.38 9.69 -2.80
C PHE A 140 16.78 10.26 -4.16
N GLY A 141 16.22 11.41 -4.55
CA GLY A 141 16.51 12.06 -5.83
C GLY A 141 16.06 11.24 -7.03
N TYR A 142 14.95 10.51 -6.90
CA TYR A 142 14.40 9.60 -7.91
C TYR A 142 15.39 8.50 -8.35
N LYS A 143 16.24 8.06 -7.41
CA LYS A 143 17.18 6.95 -7.60
C LYS A 143 16.94 5.88 -6.55
N LEU A 144 17.15 4.63 -6.94
CA LEU A 144 17.12 3.51 -6.02
C LEU A 144 18.34 3.63 -5.07
N PRO A 145 18.17 3.53 -3.74
CA PRO A 145 19.28 3.64 -2.79
C PRO A 145 20.41 2.62 -3.04
N TYR A 146 20.03 1.38 -3.32
CA TYR A 146 20.91 0.27 -3.70
C TYR A 146 20.10 -0.84 -4.38
N LYS A 147 20.78 -1.73 -5.12
CA LYS A 147 20.13 -2.70 -6.03
C LYS A 147 19.09 -3.63 -5.37
N SER A 148 19.32 -4.03 -4.13
CA SER A 148 18.44 -4.93 -3.37
C SER A 148 17.44 -4.21 -2.47
N TYR A 149 17.33 -2.88 -2.56
CA TYR A 149 16.40 -2.12 -1.74
C TYR A 149 14.95 -2.51 -2.09
N PHE A 150 14.19 -2.96 -1.09
CA PHE A 150 12.80 -3.44 -1.25
C PHE A 150 11.80 -2.73 -0.31
N GLY A 151 12.24 -1.64 0.32
CA GLY A 151 11.39 -0.86 1.23
C GLY A 151 10.45 0.11 0.54
N GLY A 152 9.54 0.70 1.32
CA GLY A 152 8.52 1.64 0.83
C GLY A 152 7.23 0.95 0.43
N VAL A 153 7.06 0.70 -0.87
CA VAL A 153 5.89 0.02 -1.44
C VAL A 153 6.33 -1.20 -2.25
N SER A 154 5.81 -2.36 -1.88
CA SER A 154 6.04 -3.63 -2.57
C SER A 154 4.74 -4.42 -2.74
N ALA A 155 4.75 -5.39 -3.64
CA ALA A 155 3.59 -6.25 -3.86
C ALA A 155 3.99 -7.71 -4.06
N LEU A 156 3.21 -8.59 -3.45
CA LEU A 156 3.34 -10.04 -3.59
C LEU A 156 1.96 -10.66 -3.76
N THR A 157 1.88 -11.70 -4.58
CA THR A 157 0.72 -12.59 -4.56
C THR A 157 0.64 -13.32 -3.22
N PRO A 158 -0.54 -13.80 -2.78
CA PRO A 158 -0.62 -14.62 -1.57
C PRO A 158 0.28 -15.85 -1.63
N GLU A 159 0.44 -16.48 -2.80
CA GLU A 159 1.35 -17.62 -2.97
C GLU A 159 2.81 -17.22 -2.72
N GLN A 160 3.29 -16.13 -3.34
CA GLN A 160 4.65 -15.62 -3.11
C GLN A 160 4.87 -15.29 -1.63
N TYR A 161 3.90 -14.65 -0.99
CA TYR A 161 3.97 -14.27 0.43
C TYR A 161 4.02 -15.49 1.36
N MET A 162 3.23 -16.52 1.08
CA MET A 162 3.24 -17.75 1.86
C MET A 162 4.54 -18.55 1.65
N LYS A 163 5.09 -18.54 0.43
CA LYS A 163 6.35 -19.23 0.09
C LYS A 163 7.54 -18.68 0.87
N MET A 164 7.56 -17.39 1.17
CA MET A 164 8.59 -16.74 2.01
C MET A 164 8.30 -16.81 3.53
N ASN A 165 7.22 -17.49 3.93
CA ASN A 165 6.72 -17.52 5.31
C ASN A 165 6.45 -16.12 5.88
N GLY A 166 5.88 -15.24 5.06
CA GLY A 166 5.63 -13.85 5.39
C GLY A 166 6.89 -13.04 5.74
N PHE A 167 6.68 -11.91 6.42
CA PHE A 167 7.73 -11.00 6.84
C PHE A 167 8.24 -11.30 8.26
N PRO A 168 9.46 -10.88 8.64
CA PRO A 168 9.97 -11.12 9.99
C PRO A 168 9.18 -10.37 11.06
N ASN A 169 9.00 -10.99 12.24
CA ASN A 169 8.20 -10.42 13.34
C ASN A 169 9.04 -9.77 14.47
N ASN A 170 10.36 -9.92 14.41
CA ASN A 170 11.30 -9.57 15.48
C ASN A 170 12.04 -8.24 15.25
N TYR A 171 11.73 -7.52 14.17
CA TYR A 171 12.27 -6.18 13.92
C TYR A 171 11.43 -5.12 14.63
N TRP A 172 11.95 -4.61 15.75
CA TRP A 172 11.32 -3.56 16.53
C TRP A 172 12.10 -2.26 16.34
N GLY A 173 11.48 -1.27 15.71
CA GLY A 173 12.11 0.00 15.38
C GLY A 173 12.36 0.15 13.89
N TRP A 174 13.30 1.02 13.54
CA TRP A 174 13.61 1.36 12.15
C TRP A 174 14.76 0.52 11.61
N GLY A 175 14.52 -0.12 10.45
CA GLY A 175 15.57 -0.62 9.56
C GLY A 175 15.84 -2.12 9.65
N GLY A 176 16.32 -2.65 8.53
CA GLY A 176 16.79 -4.02 8.36
C GLY A 176 15.71 -5.05 8.05
N GLU A 177 14.43 -4.75 8.26
CA GLU A 177 13.35 -5.68 7.95
C GLU A 177 13.13 -5.79 6.44
N ASP A 178 13.23 -4.68 5.71
CA ASP A 178 13.10 -4.67 4.24
C ASP A 178 14.25 -5.42 3.56
N ASP A 179 15.45 -5.39 4.14
CA ASP A 179 16.60 -6.14 3.65
C ASP A 179 16.44 -7.65 3.93
N ASP A 180 15.91 -8.04 5.09
CA ASP A 180 15.54 -9.45 5.36
C ASP A 180 14.47 -9.94 4.38
N ILE A 181 13.47 -9.10 4.10
CA ILE A 181 12.44 -9.39 3.10
C ILE A 181 13.05 -9.61 1.71
N ALA A 182 14.02 -8.79 1.31
CA ALA A 182 14.67 -8.89 -0.01
C ALA A 182 15.52 -10.17 -0.18
N VAL A 183 15.96 -10.79 0.91
CA VAL A 183 16.78 -12.02 0.90
C VAL A 183 15.94 -13.30 0.85
N ARG A 184 14.67 -13.23 1.26
CA ARG A 184 13.73 -14.36 1.28
C ARG A 184 13.18 -14.69 -0.10
#